data_AF-A0A432IUG5-F1
#
_entry.id   AF-A0A432IUG5-F1
#
_cell.length_a   1.000
_cell.length_b   1.000
_cell.length_c   1.000
_cell.angle_alpha   90.00
_cell.angle_beta   90.00
_cell.angle_gamma   90.00
#
_symmetry.space_group_name_H-M   'P 1'
#
loop_
_entity.id
_entity.type
_entity.pdbx_description
1 polymer ?
#
loop_
_entity_poly.entity_id
_entity_poly.type
_entity_poly.pdbx_seq_one_letter_code
_entity_poly.pdbx_strand_id
1 'polypeptide(L)' 'MKNKNLLITGAATRVGKAIALHFAERGWNIALHYFKSSSKARNLKK' A
#
# COMPACT_ATOMS: atom_id res chain seq x y z
N MET A 1 8.92 -14.94 6.48
CA MET A 1 9.46 -15.18 5.11
C MET A 1 10.39 -14.03 4.76
N LYS A 2 11.67 -14.28 4.48
CA LYS A 2 12.63 -13.23 4.09
C LYS A 2 12.30 -12.73 2.66
N ASN A 3 12.26 -11.41 2.45
CA ASN A 3 12.29 -10.71 1.14
C ASN A 3 10.98 -10.53 0.33
N LYS A 4 9.81 -10.30 0.96
CA LYS A 4 8.58 -9.90 0.23
C LYS A 4 8.33 -8.38 0.32
N ASN A 5 9.13 -7.59 -0.37
CA ASN A 5 9.01 -6.12 -0.39
C ASN A 5 8.34 -5.63 -1.68
N LEU A 6 7.43 -4.67 -1.58
CA LEU A 6 6.69 -4.11 -2.72
C LEU A 6 6.56 -2.58 -2.60
N LEU A 7 6.86 -1.85 -3.69
CA LEU A 7 6.58 -0.42 -3.80
C LEU A 7 5.36 -0.22 -4.70
N ILE A 8 4.36 0.50 -4.22
CA ILE A 8 3.15 0.81 -4.99
C ILE A 8 2.97 2.33 -5.08
N THR A 9 2.93 2.87 -6.29
CA THR A 9 2.61 4.28 -6.55
C THR A 9 1.10 4.47 -6.71
N GLY A 10 0.59 5.65 -6.34
CA GLY A 10 -0.86 5.91 -6.35
C GLY A 10 -1.65 5.02 -5.39
N ALA A 11 -0.98 4.39 -4.42
CA ALA A 11 -1.54 3.32 -3.59
C ALA A 11 -2.61 3.78 -2.59
N ALA A 12 -2.78 5.09 -2.45
CA ALA A 12 -3.75 5.66 -1.51
C ALA A 12 -5.22 5.49 -1.94
N THR A 13 -5.50 5.20 -3.23
CA THR A 13 -6.87 5.24 -3.78
C THR A 13 -7.15 4.18 -4.84
N ARG A 14 -8.46 3.93 -5.08
CA ARG A 14 -8.99 3.11 -6.18
C ARG A 14 -8.25 1.76 -6.29
N VAL A 15 -7.72 1.44 -7.47
CA VAL A 15 -7.04 0.19 -7.77
C VAL A 15 -5.74 0.06 -6.98
N GLY A 16 -4.97 1.14 -6.84
CA GLY A 16 -3.73 1.13 -6.04
C GLY A 16 -3.97 0.72 -4.58
N LYS A 17 -5.08 1.17 -4.00
CA LYS A 17 -5.53 0.76 -2.66
C LYS A 17 -5.86 -0.73 -2.61
N ALA A 18 -6.60 -1.24 -3.60
CA ALA A 18 -6.99 -2.65 -3.65
C ALA A 18 -5.76 -3.57 -3.75
N ILE A 19 -4.78 -3.20 -4.58
CA ILE A 19 -3.51 -3.93 -4.72
C ILE A 19 -2.74 -3.92 -3.39
N ALA A 20 -2.62 -2.75 -2.74
CA ALA A 20 -1.92 -2.63 -1.46
C ALA A 20 -2.52 -3.54 -0.39
N LEU A 21 -3.85 -3.57 -0.27
CA LEU A 21 -4.54 -4.43 0.70
C LEU A 21 -4.34 -5.92 0.40
N HIS A 22 -4.47 -6.31 -0.88
CA HIS A 22 -4.29 -7.70 -1.29
C HIS A 22 -2.94 -8.30 -0.88
N PHE A 23 -1.85 -7.53 -1.06
CA PHE A 23 -0.51 -7.97 -0.69
C PHE A 23 -0.24 -7.84 0.81
N ALA A 24 -0.83 -6.85 1.48
CA ALA A 24 -0.71 -6.69 2.94
C ALA A 24 -1.30 -7.90 3.67
N GLU A 25 -2.47 -8.38 3.24
CA GLU A 25 -3.11 -9.60 3.77
C GLU A 25 -2.25 -10.86 3.59
N ARG A 26 -1.31 -10.85 2.64
CA ARG A 26 -0.39 -11.96 2.35
C ARG A 26 0.96 -11.80 3.08
N GLY A 27 1.07 -10.83 3.98
CA GLY A 27 2.25 -10.60 4.82
C GLY A 27 3.44 -9.97 4.08
N TRP A 28 3.17 -9.16 3.04
CA TRP A 28 4.22 -8.40 2.36
C TRP A 28 4.56 -7.11 3.11
N ASN A 29 5.82 -6.68 3.02
CA ASN A 29 6.25 -5.35 3.43
C ASN A 29 5.99 -4.39 2.26
N ILE A 30 5.19 -3.35 2.48
CA ILE A 30 4.73 -2.49 1.38
C ILE A 30 5.09 -1.03 1.64
N ALA A 31 5.78 -0.41 0.70
CA ALA A 31 5.97 1.02 0.63
C ALA A 31 4.85 1.64 -0.24
N LEU A 32 4.08 2.55 0.34
CA LEU A 32 2.98 3.24 -0.35
C LEU A 32 3.42 4.64 -0.76
N HIS A 33 3.49 4.90 -2.06
CA HIS A 33 3.72 6.24 -2.61
C HIS A 33 2.39 6.90 -3.00
N TYR A 34 2.27 8.18 -2.67
CA TYR A 34 1.17 9.05 -3.04
C TYR A 34 1.68 10.46 -3.31
N PHE A 35 0.93 11.24 -4.09
CA PHE A 35 1.21 12.66 -4.32
C PHE A 35 0.35 13.55 -3.40
N LYS A 36 -0.95 13.72 -3.69
CA LYS A 36 -1.85 14.58 -2.90
C LYS A 36 -2.72 13.85 -1.85
N SER A 37 -2.67 12.52 -1.81
CA SER A 37 -3.62 11.70 -1.03
C SER A 37 -3.08 11.22 0.33
N SER A 38 -2.41 12.10 1.08
CA SER A 38 -1.74 11.77 2.34
C SER A 38 -2.68 11.23 3.42
N SER A 39 -3.84 11.87 3.62
CA SER A 39 -4.86 11.43 4.58
C SER A 39 -5.37 10.02 4.25
N LYS A 40 -5.71 9.76 2.98
CA LYS A 40 -6.17 8.44 2.52
C LYS A 40 -5.08 7.37 2.68
N ALA A 41 -3.82 7.72 2.41
CA ALA A 41 -2.69 6.82 2.63
C ALA A 41 -2.46 6.50 4.11
N ARG A 42 -2.68 7.46 5.01
CA ARG A 42 -2.53 7.23 6.46
C ARG A 42 -3.62 6.31 7.01
N ASN A 43 -4.85 6.43 6.50
CA ASN A 43 -5.97 5.54 6.88
C ASN A 43 -5.78 4.09 6.42
N LEU A 44 -4.79 3.80 5.56
CA LEU A 44 -4.43 2.45 5.16
C LEU A 44 -3.48 1.76 6.14
N LYS A 45 -2.81 2.52 7.03
CA LYS A 45 -2.02 1.94 8.11
C LYS A 45 -2.95 1.42 9.20
N LYS A 46 -2.86 0.13 9.50
CA LYS A 46 -3.34 -0.44 10.77
C LYS A 46 -2.22 -0.37 11.79
#